data_AF-A0A2S7K6Y5-F1
#
_entry.id   AF-A0A2S7K6Y5-F1
#
_cell.length_a   1.000
_cell.length_b   1.000
_cell.length_c   1.000
_cell.angle_alpha   90.00
_cell.angle_beta   90.00
_cell.angle_gamma   90.00
#
_symmetry.space_group_name_H-M   'P 1'
#
loop_
_entity.id
_entity.type
_entity.pdbx_description
1 polymer ?
#
loop_
_entity_poly.entity_id
_entity_poly.type
_entity_poly.pdbx_seq_one_letter_code
_entity_poly.pdbx_strand_id
1 'polypeptide(L)'
;MNEIPLRRCAALLAAAALVFPAAALAQPVFDGFENAEIDACRDDGQWVVDAAVRTYFRDSYYDLDVRFRAFIGTAAKRAETAAAMKDESQRLESYAFLHEQVTDLIPRMGRLLPRMERPLDINPMIHQMLESAVWDPRGDHHTEYLRVALAREMLDVPAQTARDPGPRIAAFLTYFSVVEDLLLTMKSGEGDEKDLKALDANLGALTLGWRDGFRPIAERAIFRDRPDVFAARLADGVKEICRARLTCSSDSLDAPMDCGD
;
A
#
# COMPACT_ATOMS: atom_id res chain seq x y z
N MET A 1 -25.80 62.04 34.69
CA MET A 1 -24.46 61.64 35.17
C MET A 1 -24.34 60.14 34.98
N ASN A 2 -23.17 59.71 34.51
CA ASN A 2 -22.84 58.40 33.95
C ASN A 2 -23.25 57.20 34.80
N GLU A 3 -23.96 56.24 34.18
CA GLU A 3 -23.88 54.83 34.57
C GLU A 3 -23.80 53.95 33.31
N ILE A 4 -22.65 53.30 33.15
CA ILE A 4 -22.37 52.27 32.15
C ILE A 4 -22.73 50.93 32.78
N PRO A 5 -23.59 50.09 32.17
CA PRO A 5 -23.63 48.68 32.52
C PRO A 5 -22.96 47.85 31.42
N LEU A 6 -21.73 47.45 31.72
CA LEU A 6 -21.24 46.07 31.63
C LEU A 6 -21.78 45.22 30.47
N ARG A 7 -21.23 45.45 29.27
CA ARG A 7 -20.97 44.35 28.34
C ARG A 7 -19.73 43.60 28.83
N ARG A 8 -19.89 42.33 29.23
CA ARG A 8 -18.94 41.25 28.95
C ARG A 8 -19.56 39.91 29.29
N CYS A 9 -20.09 39.30 28.23
CA CYS A 9 -20.22 37.88 27.95
C CYS A 9 -19.68 36.94 29.04
N ALA A 10 -20.57 36.51 29.94
CA ALA A 10 -20.39 35.28 30.68
C ALA A 10 -21.61 34.41 30.39
N ALA A 11 -21.37 33.11 30.21
CA ALA A 11 -22.37 32.07 29.99
C ALA A 11 -23.04 32.03 28.60
N LEU A 12 -22.29 31.50 27.63
CA LEU A 12 -22.88 30.65 26.59
C LEU A 12 -21.99 29.41 26.44
N LEU A 13 -22.33 28.42 27.27
CA LEU A 13 -22.31 27.00 26.95
C LEU A 13 -20.98 26.46 26.42
N ALA A 14 -20.10 26.17 27.37
CA ALA A 14 -19.24 25.00 27.34
C ALA A 14 -20.10 23.73 27.13
N ALA A 15 -20.44 23.46 25.87
CA ALA A 15 -21.06 22.21 25.43
C ALA A 15 -20.78 21.98 23.93
N ALA A 16 -19.58 22.34 23.47
CA ALA A 16 -18.99 21.66 22.32
C ALA A 16 -18.42 20.34 22.84
N ALA A 17 -19.31 19.45 23.28
CA ALA A 17 -18.99 18.05 23.45
C ALA A 17 -18.47 17.59 22.09
N LEU A 18 -17.20 17.21 22.09
CA LEU A 18 -16.49 16.57 21.00
C LEU A 18 -17.25 15.30 20.64
N VAL A 19 -18.29 15.43 19.82
CA VAL A 19 -18.87 14.33 19.05
C VAL A 19 -17.85 14.06 17.95
N PHE A 20 -16.73 13.45 18.31
CA PHE A 20 -15.94 12.70 17.35
C PHE A 20 -16.87 11.61 16.84
N PRO A 21 -17.18 11.55 15.54
CA PRO A 21 -17.99 10.46 15.03
C PRO A 21 -17.24 9.17 15.33
N ALA A 22 -17.88 8.26 16.06
CA ALA A 22 -17.40 6.90 16.33
C ALA A 22 -17.16 6.06 15.04
N ALA A 23 -17.33 6.66 13.86
CA ALA A 23 -16.92 6.15 12.56
C ALA A 23 -15.38 6.20 12.34
N ALA A 24 -14.60 6.86 13.21
CA ALA A 24 -13.15 7.01 13.04
C ALA A 24 -12.29 5.83 13.54
N LEU A 25 -12.90 4.73 14.02
CA LEU A 25 -12.16 3.55 14.52
C LEU A 25 -12.68 2.21 13.99
N ALA A 26 -13.68 2.19 13.10
CA ALA A 26 -14.02 0.95 12.40
C ALA A 26 -12.88 0.64 11.42
N GLN A 27 -12.10 -0.42 11.70
CA GLN A 27 -11.15 -0.92 10.70
C GLN A 27 -11.92 -1.30 9.44
N PRO A 28 -11.42 -0.95 8.25
CA PRO A 28 -12.06 -1.38 7.01
C PRO A 28 -12.15 -2.91 6.97
N VAL A 29 -13.34 -3.42 6.64
CA VAL A 29 -13.60 -4.86 6.55
C VAL A 29 -13.33 -5.27 5.10
N PHE A 30 -12.12 -5.77 4.84
CA PHE A 30 -11.70 -6.21 3.51
C PHE A 30 -12.23 -7.59 3.15
N ASP A 31 -12.33 -8.50 4.13
CA ASP A 31 -12.64 -9.92 3.95
C ASP A 31 -13.90 -10.17 3.14
N GLY A 32 -14.94 -9.34 3.30
CA GLY A 32 -16.20 -9.52 2.57
C GLY A 32 -16.04 -9.32 1.06
N PHE A 33 -15.17 -8.40 0.65
CA PHE A 33 -14.85 -8.19 -0.76
C PHE A 33 -13.80 -9.19 -1.23
N GLU A 34 -12.70 -9.35 -0.49
CA GLU A 34 -11.59 -10.23 -0.88
C GLU A 34 -12.01 -11.70 -1.02
N ASN A 35 -12.95 -12.18 -0.20
CA ASN A 35 -13.46 -13.56 -0.26
C ASN A 35 -14.74 -13.72 -1.11
N ALA A 36 -15.19 -12.67 -1.80
CA ALA A 36 -16.36 -12.78 -2.65
C ALA A 36 -16.10 -13.72 -3.84
N GLU A 37 -17.05 -14.62 -4.10
CA GLU A 37 -17.03 -15.50 -5.28
C GLU A 37 -17.45 -14.71 -6.53
N ILE A 38 -16.49 -13.98 -7.08
CA ILE A 38 -16.64 -13.20 -8.31
C ILE A 38 -15.78 -13.84 -9.38
N ASP A 39 -16.42 -14.28 -10.47
CA ASP A 39 -15.71 -14.65 -11.70
C ASP A 39 -15.17 -13.37 -12.35
N ALA A 40 -13.84 -13.20 -12.31
CA ALA A 40 -13.17 -11.98 -12.73
C ALA A 40 -13.46 -11.61 -14.19
N CYS A 41 -13.61 -12.61 -15.07
CA CYS A 41 -13.76 -12.41 -16.52
C CYS A 41 -15.18 -12.58 -17.02
N ARG A 42 -16.12 -12.86 -16.13
CA ARG A 42 -17.55 -12.85 -16.47
C ARG A 42 -17.97 -11.45 -16.94
N ASP A 43 -18.75 -11.44 -18.02
CA ASP A 43 -19.38 -10.24 -18.58
C ASP A 43 -18.36 -9.10 -18.84
N ASP A 44 -17.16 -9.43 -19.35
CA ASP A 44 -16.08 -8.47 -19.65
C ASP A 44 -15.66 -7.63 -18.42
N GLY A 45 -15.75 -8.16 -17.20
CA GLY A 45 -15.33 -7.45 -15.99
C GLY A 45 -16.31 -6.36 -15.53
N GLN A 46 -17.57 -6.39 -15.97
CA GLN A 46 -18.58 -5.38 -15.60
C GLN A 46 -18.83 -5.22 -14.10
N TRP A 47 -18.52 -6.24 -13.30
CA TRP A 47 -18.61 -6.19 -11.84
C TRP A 47 -17.70 -5.12 -11.20
N VAL A 48 -16.66 -4.67 -11.91
CA VAL A 48 -15.69 -3.67 -11.43
C VAL A 48 -16.31 -2.28 -11.25
N VAL A 49 -17.44 -2.00 -11.92
CA VAL A 49 -18.10 -0.68 -11.90
C VAL A 49 -18.86 -0.43 -10.56
N ASP A 50 -18.86 -1.41 -9.64
CA ASP A 50 -19.48 -1.28 -8.32
C ASP A 50 -18.75 -0.27 -7.41
N ALA A 51 -19.53 0.49 -6.63
CA ALA A 51 -19.03 1.36 -5.57
C ALA A 51 -18.17 0.62 -4.52
N ALA A 52 -18.33 -0.70 -4.40
CA ALA A 52 -17.50 -1.55 -3.56
C ALA A 52 -16.01 -1.52 -3.94
N VAL A 53 -15.68 -1.59 -5.24
CA VAL A 53 -14.28 -1.59 -5.73
C VAL A 53 -13.53 -0.32 -5.35
N ARG A 54 -14.22 0.83 -5.50
CA ARG A 54 -13.66 2.12 -5.09
C ARG A 54 -13.38 2.15 -3.60
N THR A 55 -14.37 1.72 -2.80
CA THR A 55 -14.26 1.72 -1.34
C THR A 55 -13.08 0.83 -0.92
N TYR A 56 -12.95 -0.35 -1.53
CA TYR A 56 -11.83 -1.25 -1.32
C TYR A 56 -10.46 -0.58 -1.54
N PHE A 57 -10.22 0.06 -2.70
CA PHE A 57 -8.91 0.68 -2.97
C PHE A 57 -8.64 1.93 -2.14
N ARG A 58 -9.65 2.78 -1.94
CA ARG A 58 -9.51 3.95 -1.07
C ARG A 58 -9.15 3.54 0.35
N ASP A 59 -9.89 2.58 0.90
CA ASP A 59 -9.73 2.17 2.29
C ASP A 59 -8.41 1.38 2.45
N SER A 60 -8.00 0.60 1.44
CA SER A 60 -6.68 -0.04 1.39
C SER A 60 -5.54 0.99 1.38
N TYR A 61 -5.66 2.06 0.59
CA TYR A 61 -4.68 3.14 0.56
C TYR A 61 -4.57 3.84 1.91
N TYR A 62 -5.70 4.20 2.53
CA TYR A 62 -5.67 4.88 3.82
C TYR A 62 -5.16 3.98 4.95
N ASP A 63 -5.53 2.69 4.98
CA ASP A 63 -4.96 1.75 5.95
C ASP A 63 -3.44 1.66 5.80
N LEU A 64 -2.93 1.53 4.56
CA LEU A 64 -1.49 1.55 4.30
C LEU A 64 -0.84 2.87 4.72
N ASP A 65 -1.34 4.04 4.29
CA ASP A 65 -0.72 5.34 4.59
C ASP A 65 -0.68 5.63 6.09
N VAL A 66 -1.75 5.32 6.82
CA VAL A 66 -1.79 5.51 8.28
C VAL A 66 -0.78 4.62 8.99
N ARG A 67 -0.73 3.33 8.64
CA ARG A 67 0.17 2.36 9.28
C ARG A 67 1.62 2.63 8.92
N PHE A 68 1.88 2.93 7.65
CA PHE A 68 3.21 3.25 7.15
C PHE A 68 3.76 4.50 7.86
N ARG A 69 2.97 5.59 7.93
CA ARG A 69 3.40 6.81 8.65
C ARG A 69 3.63 6.58 10.14
N ALA A 70 2.82 5.76 10.79
CA ALA A 70 3.02 5.41 12.19
C ALA A 70 4.35 4.66 12.40
N PHE A 71 4.68 3.74 11.49
CA PHE A 71 5.94 3.02 11.48
C PHE A 71 7.13 3.98 11.25
N ILE A 72 7.20 4.67 10.11
CA ILE A 72 8.34 5.54 9.78
C ILE A 72 8.51 6.71 10.77
N GLY A 73 7.41 7.19 11.37
CA GLY A 73 7.45 8.27 12.35
C GLY A 73 8.04 7.87 13.70
N THR A 74 8.21 6.57 13.98
CA THR A 74 8.74 6.09 15.27
C THR A 74 9.91 5.11 15.14
N ALA A 75 10.12 4.51 13.96
CA ALA A 75 11.09 3.43 13.75
C ALA A 75 12.53 3.83 14.12
N ALA A 76 13.04 4.96 13.63
CA ALA A 76 14.42 5.40 13.88
C ALA A 76 14.70 5.55 15.38
N LYS A 77 13.85 6.32 16.08
CA LYS A 77 13.97 6.51 17.54
C LYS A 77 13.86 5.20 18.32
N ARG A 78 12.98 4.28 17.90
CA ARG A 78 12.83 2.97 18.54
C ARG A 78 14.08 2.11 18.34
N ALA A 79 14.66 2.11 17.14
CA ALA A 79 15.90 1.40 16.85
C ALA A 79 17.08 1.97 17.66
N GLU A 80 17.23 3.29 17.74
CA GLU A 80 18.24 3.94 18.61
C GLU A 80 18.06 3.55 20.08
N THR A 81 16.80 3.55 20.56
CA THR A 81 16.48 3.16 21.94
C THR A 81 16.85 1.71 22.20
N ALA A 82 16.54 0.81 21.26
CA ALA A 82 16.90 -0.61 21.34
C ALA A 82 18.42 -0.80 21.37
N ALA A 83 19.16 -0.10 20.51
CA ALA A 83 20.62 -0.17 20.47
C ALA A 83 21.29 0.26 21.78
N ALA A 84 20.68 1.20 22.51
CA ALA A 84 21.18 1.66 23.82
C ALA A 84 20.83 0.72 24.99
N MET A 85 20.02 -0.32 24.77
CA MET A 85 19.66 -1.27 25.81
C MET A 85 20.83 -2.18 26.16
N LYS A 86 21.04 -2.36 27.48
CA LYS A 86 22.05 -3.29 28.02
C LYS A 86 21.55 -4.74 28.06
N ASP A 87 20.25 -4.92 28.24
CA ASP A 87 19.62 -6.22 28.26
C ASP A 87 19.40 -6.70 26.82
N GLU A 88 20.02 -7.83 26.48
CA GLU A 88 19.96 -8.40 25.14
C GLU A 88 18.54 -8.84 24.77
N SER A 89 17.80 -9.46 25.69
CA SER A 89 16.45 -9.93 25.44
C SER A 89 15.51 -8.77 25.09
N GLN A 90 15.55 -7.68 25.85
CA GLN A 90 14.74 -6.47 25.60
C GLN A 90 15.12 -5.78 24.29
N ARG A 91 16.41 -5.79 23.94
CA ARG A 91 16.90 -5.26 22.67
C ARG A 91 16.35 -6.06 21.49
N LEU A 92 16.47 -7.39 21.52
CA LEU A 92 15.97 -8.27 20.47
C LEU A 92 14.44 -8.18 20.33
N GLU A 93 13.71 -8.12 21.45
CA GLU A 93 12.26 -7.91 21.47
C GLU A 93 11.87 -6.57 20.81
N SER A 94 12.64 -5.51 21.06
CA SER A 94 12.39 -4.19 20.45
C SER A 94 12.58 -4.22 18.92
N TYR A 95 13.60 -4.94 18.43
CA TYR A 95 13.79 -5.14 16.99
C TYR A 95 12.74 -6.07 16.38
N ALA A 96 12.34 -7.12 17.10
CA ALA A 96 11.25 -8.00 16.67
C ALA A 96 9.94 -7.22 16.50
N PHE A 97 9.59 -6.33 17.44
CA PHE A 97 8.43 -5.47 17.34
C PHE A 97 8.46 -4.52 16.13
N LEU A 98 9.65 -4.02 15.76
CA LEU A 98 9.81 -3.22 14.54
C LEU A 98 9.71 -4.08 13.28
N HIS A 99 10.29 -5.28 13.30
CA HIS A 99 10.21 -6.26 12.21
C HIS A 99 8.77 -6.71 11.94
N GLU A 100 7.99 -6.96 12.98
CA GLU A 100 6.57 -7.30 12.86
C GLU A 100 5.77 -6.16 12.23
N GLN A 101 6.01 -4.92 12.66
CA GLN A 101 5.33 -3.75 12.07
C GLN A 101 5.66 -3.57 10.59
N VAL A 102 6.92 -3.71 10.19
CA VAL A 102 7.27 -3.59 8.75
C VAL A 102 6.69 -4.77 7.96
N THR A 103 6.70 -5.99 8.51
CA THR A 103 6.12 -7.17 7.86
C THR A 103 4.60 -7.02 7.67
N ASP A 104 3.88 -6.45 8.64
CA ASP A 104 2.44 -6.17 8.57
C ASP A 104 2.06 -5.17 7.46
N LEU A 105 3.01 -4.37 6.96
CA LEU A 105 2.79 -3.47 5.84
C LEU A 105 2.81 -4.19 4.48
N ILE A 106 3.41 -5.38 4.38
CA ILE A 106 3.53 -6.12 3.12
C ILE A 106 2.15 -6.48 2.55
N PRO A 107 1.27 -7.22 3.25
CA PRO A 107 -0.06 -7.54 2.72
C PRO A 107 -0.92 -6.29 2.48
N ARG A 108 -0.65 -5.17 3.19
CA ARG A 108 -1.31 -3.88 2.93
C ARG A 108 -0.88 -3.26 1.62
N MET A 109 0.41 -3.34 1.29
CA MET A 109 0.88 -3.05 -0.06
C MET A 109 0.29 -4.05 -1.06
N GLY A 110 0.12 -5.32 -0.68
CA GLY A 110 -0.58 -6.38 -1.43
C GLY A 110 -1.99 -6.05 -1.90
N ARG A 111 -2.69 -5.17 -1.19
CA ARG A 111 -4.01 -4.69 -1.62
C ARG A 111 -3.94 -3.68 -2.76
N LEU A 112 -2.78 -3.06 -3.00
CA LEU A 112 -2.56 -2.07 -4.06
C LEU A 112 -1.65 -2.60 -5.18
N LEU A 113 -0.71 -3.48 -4.86
CA LEU A 113 0.24 -4.10 -5.76
C LEU A 113 -0.02 -5.62 -5.81
N PRO A 114 -0.11 -6.24 -6.99
CA PRO A 114 -0.51 -7.63 -7.10
C PRO A 114 0.55 -8.58 -6.51
N ARG A 115 0.10 -9.66 -5.87
CA ARG A 115 0.93 -10.75 -5.32
C ARG A 115 1.94 -10.33 -4.24
N MET A 116 1.79 -9.17 -3.63
CA MET A 116 2.64 -8.70 -2.53
C MET A 116 2.08 -9.16 -1.17
N GLU A 117 2.28 -10.43 -0.81
CA GLU A 117 1.71 -11.00 0.42
C GLU A 117 2.78 -11.33 1.48
N ARG A 118 4.03 -11.54 1.06
CA ARG A 118 5.16 -11.97 1.92
C ARG A 118 6.45 -11.24 1.53
N PRO A 119 7.48 -11.22 2.40
CA PRO A 119 8.76 -10.57 2.10
C PRO A 119 9.40 -11.01 0.78
N LEU A 120 9.31 -12.31 0.45
CA LEU A 120 9.87 -12.86 -0.80
C LEU A 120 9.22 -12.30 -2.08
N ASP A 121 8.01 -11.74 -1.96
CA ASP A 121 7.26 -11.21 -3.10
C ASP A 121 7.73 -9.78 -3.49
N ILE A 122 8.51 -9.10 -2.63
CA ILE A 122 9.00 -7.73 -2.85
C ILE A 122 9.91 -7.65 -4.08
N ASN A 123 10.87 -8.57 -4.21
CA ASN A 123 11.84 -8.55 -5.32
C ASN A 123 11.18 -8.75 -6.70
N PRO A 124 10.29 -9.74 -6.89
CA PRO A 124 9.51 -9.85 -8.12
C PRO A 124 8.73 -8.58 -8.47
N MET A 125 8.15 -7.90 -7.46
CA MET A 125 7.44 -6.64 -7.68
C MET A 125 8.37 -5.49 -8.08
N ILE A 126 9.56 -5.41 -7.48
CA ILE A 126 10.60 -4.44 -7.88
C ILE A 126 10.93 -4.61 -9.37
N HIS A 127 11.15 -5.85 -9.84
CA HIS A 127 11.44 -6.12 -11.25
C HIS A 127 10.30 -5.67 -12.17
N GLN A 128 9.06 -6.06 -11.89
CA GLN A 128 7.89 -5.64 -12.68
C GLN A 128 7.76 -4.12 -12.78
N MET A 129 8.05 -3.40 -11.69
CA MET A 129 8.00 -1.94 -11.66
C MET A 129 9.14 -1.29 -12.45
N LEU A 130 10.36 -1.85 -12.40
CA LEU A 130 11.49 -1.35 -13.20
C LEU A 130 11.26 -1.56 -14.70
N GLU A 131 10.66 -2.69 -15.07
CA GLU A 131 10.35 -3.05 -16.45
C GLU A 131 9.08 -2.35 -16.98
N SER A 132 8.33 -1.67 -16.08
CA SER A 132 6.99 -1.15 -16.38
C SER A 132 6.04 -2.23 -16.95
N ALA A 133 6.23 -3.47 -16.50
CA ALA A 133 5.54 -4.66 -17.01
C ALA A 133 4.98 -5.46 -15.84
N VAL A 134 3.74 -5.17 -15.45
CA VAL A 134 3.03 -5.92 -14.40
C VAL A 134 2.53 -7.23 -15.01
N TRP A 135 3.01 -8.37 -14.50
CA TRP A 135 2.62 -9.67 -15.04
C TRP A 135 1.14 -9.95 -14.77
N ASP A 136 0.51 -10.64 -15.71
CA ASP A 136 -0.90 -10.99 -15.63
C ASP A 136 -1.24 -11.84 -14.39
N PRO A 137 -2.53 -11.87 -13.99
CA PRO A 137 -3.02 -12.71 -12.91
C PRO A 137 -2.72 -14.19 -13.17
N ARG A 138 -2.29 -14.93 -12.14
CA ARG A 138 -2.04 -16.38 -12.26
C ARG A 138 -3.29 -17.21 -11.97
N GLY A 139 -4.19 -16.70 -11.13
CA GLY A 139 -5.45 -17.37 -10.77
C GLY A 139 -6.68 -16.68 -11.35
N ASP A 140 -7.84 -17.04 -10.81
CA ASP A 140 -9.14 -16.44 -11.16
C ASP A 140 -9.68 -15.55 -10.04
N HIS A 141 -8.84 -15.25 -9.03
CA HIS A 141 -9.22 -14.36 -7.94
C HIS A 141 -9.40 -12.93 -8.45
N HIS A 142 -10.63 -12.44 -8.36
CA HIS A 142 -11.04 -11.13 -8.85
C HIS A 142 -10.19 -9.96 -8.30
N THR A 143 -9.71 -10.06 -7.05
CA THR A 143 -8.83 -9.05 -6.45
C THR A 143 -7.46 -9.00 -7.10
N GLU A 144 -6.92 -10.11 -7.61
CA GLU A 144 -5.64 -10.12 -8.36
C GLU A 144 -5.77 -9.32 -9.66
N TYR A 145 -6.86 -9.52 -10.40
CA TYR A 145 -7.17 -8.75 -11.62
C TYR A 145 -7.25 -7.25 -11.34
N LEU A 146 -7.95 -6.86 -10.28
CA LEU A 146 -8.05 -5.46 -9.86
C LEU A 146 -6.70 -4.87 -9.48
N ARG A 147 -5.89 -5.61 -8.71
CA ARG A 147 -4.56 -5.16 -8.27
C ARG A 147 -3.60 -5.02 -9.46
N VAL A 148 -3.67 -5.93 -10.44
CA VAL A 148 -2.92 -5.79 -11.71
C VAL A 148 -3.38 -4.56 -12.49
N ALA A 149 -4.68 -4.35 -12.66
CA ALA A 149 -5.23 -3.18 -13.34
C ALA A 149 -4.81 -1.87 -12.64
N LEU A 150 -4.90 -1.80 -11.30
CA LEU A 150 -4.45 -0.65 -10.54
C LEU A 150 -2.93 -0.41 -10.69
N ALA A 151 -2.12 -1.47 -10.65
CA ALA A 151 -0.68 -1.32 -10.80
C ALA A 151 -0.30 -0.77 -12.19
N ARG A 152 -1.03 -1.15 -13.24
CA ARG A 152 -0.89 -0.54 -14.58
C ARG A 152 -1.28 0.94 -14.58
N GLU A 153 -2.40 1.29 -13.94
CA GLU A 153 -2.81 2.69 -13.76
C GLU A 153 -1.77 3.53 -12.99
N MET A 154 -1.08 2.92 -12.02
CA MET A 154 0.02 3.57 -11.30
C MET A 154 1.24 3.82 -12.19
N LEU A 155 1.51 2.94 -13.16
CA LEU A 155 2.57 3.13 -14.15
C LEU A 155 2.22 4.16 -15.24
N ASP A 156 0.93 4.39 -15.48
CA ASP A 156 0.43 5.33 -16.50
C ASP A 156 0.08 6.72 -15.94
N VAL A 157 0.49 7.04 -14.71
CA VAL A 157 0.26 8.38 -14.15
C VAL A 157 0.95 9.46 -14.99
N PRO A 158 0.36 10.67 -15.10
CA PRO A 158 0.96 11.73 -15.90
C PRO A 158 2.36 12.12 -15.40
N ALA A 159 3.23 12.56 -16.32
CA ALA A 159 4.59 12.98 -16.01
C ALA A 159 4.69 14.10 -14.96
N GLN A 160 3.63 14.90 -14.77
CA GLN A 160 3.57 15.92 -13.71
C GLN A 160 3.46 15.31 -12.30
N THR A 161 2.93 14.09 -12.19
CA THR A 161 2.91 13.30 -10.95
C THR A 161 4.25 12.60 -10.77
N ALA A 162 4.70 11.86 -11.78
CA ALA A 162 5.99 11.18 -11.78
C ALA A 162 6.45 10.99 -13.22
N ARG A 163 7.68 11.43 -13.54
CA ARG A 163 8.28 11.23 -14.86
C ARG A 163 8.46 9.74 -15.19
N ASP A 164 8.94 8.97 -14.20
CA ASP A 164 9.23 7.55 -14.30
C ASP A 164 8.62 6.83 -13.08
N PRO A 165 7.30 6.52 -13.10
CA PRO A 165 6.59 6.02 -11.93
C PRO A 165 7.09 4.64 -11.48
N GLY A 166 7.35 3.73 -12.42
CA GLY A 166 7.89 2.40 -12.15
C GLY A 166 9.18 2.43 -11.32
N PRO A 167 10.25 3.11 -11.79
CA PRO A 167 11.49 3.27 -11.02
C PRO A 167 11.30 3.93 -9.66
N ARG A 168 10.34 4.84 -9.48
CA ARG A 168 10.05 5.45 -8.18
C ARG A 168 9.37 4.49 -7.20
N ILE A 169 8.44 3.68 -7.67
CA ILE A 169 7.82 2.61 -6.87
C ILE A 169 8.88 1.56 -6.52
N ALA A 170 9.68 1.14 -7.50
CA ALA A 170 10.76 0.19 -7.30
C ALA A 170 11.77 0.68 -6.25
N ALA A 171 12.21 1.94 -6.33
CA ALA A 171 13.11 2.52 -5.33
C ALA A 171 12.52 2.48 -3.92
N PHE A 172 11.23 2.83 -3.77
CA PHE A 172 10.51 2.71 -2.50
C PHE A 172 10.53 1.27 -1.97
N LEU A 173 10.19 0.29 -2.81
CA LEU A 173 10.17 -1.12 -2.45
C LEU A 173 11.56 -1.67 -2.11
N THR A 174 12.61 -1.20 -2.79
CA THR A 174 14.00 -1.55 -2.46
C THR A 174 14.37 -1.08 -1.06
N TYR A 175 14.12 0.18 -0.72
CA TYR A 175 14.39 0.68 0.63
C TYR A 175 13.55 -0.04 1.68
N PHE A 176 12.29 -0.36 1.36
CA PHE A 176 11.43 -1.13 2.22
C PHE A 176 12.01 -2.53 2.50
N SER A 177 12.47 -3.23 1.45
CA SER A 177 13.10 -4.55 1.57
C SER A 177 14.36 -4.51 2.42
N VAL A 178 15.20 -3.48 2.25
CA VAL A 178 16.44 -3.33 3.04
C VAL A 178 16.12 -3.06 4.51
N VAL A 179 15.11 -2.23 4.82
CA VAL A 179 14.67 -2.00 6.19
C VAL A 179 14.14 -3.28 6.83
N GLU A 180 13.35 -4.06 6.10
CA GLU A 180 12.83 -5.35 6.59
C GLU A 180 13.96 -6.35 6.89
N ASP A 181 14.92 -6.50 5.98
CA ASP A 181 16.07 -7.39 6.13
C ASP A 181 17.02 -6.98 7.27
N LEU A 182 17.28 -5.69 7.44
CA LEU A 182 18.08 -5.18 8.57
C LEU A 182 17.39 -5.42 9.91
N LEU A 183 16.06 -5.24 9.97
CA LEU A 183 15.28 -5.53 11.18
C LEU A 183 15.24 -7.05 11.48
N LEU A 184 15.20 -7.88 10.44
CA LEU A 184 15.30 -9.34 10.57
C LEU A 184 16.68 -9.76 11.10
N THR A 185 17.75 -9.16 10.60
CA THR A 185 19.12 -9.39 11.07
C THR A 185 19.28 -8.97 12.53
N MET A 186 18.82 -7.76 12.89
CA MET A 186 18.92 -7.25 14.26
C MET A 186 18.08 -8.04 15.26
N LYS A 187 16.86 -8.49 14.90
CA LYS A 187 16.04 -9.31 15.82
C LYS A 187 16.62 -10.70 16.07
N SER A 188 17.47 -11.18 15.16
CA SER A 188 18.12 -12.49 15.26
C SER A 188 19.42 -12.44 16.08
N GLY A 189 19.83 -11.25 16.53
CA GLY A 189 21.06 -11.03 17.30
C GLY A 189 22.34 -10.97 16.46
N GLU A 190 22.19 -10.97 15.14
CA GLU A 190 23.31 -10.93 14.19
C GLU A 190 23.69 -9.50 13.79
N GLY A 191 22.84 -8.51 14.11
CA GLY A 191 23.04 -7.12 13.72
C GLY A 191 24.12 -6.38 14.51
N ASP A 192 24.85 -5.50 13.83
CA ASP A 192 25.93 -4.68 14.40
C ASP A 192 25.70 -3.14 14.28
N GLU A 193 26.71 -2.34 14.65
CA GLU A 193 26.63 -0.88 14.56
C GLU A 193 26.53 -0.38 13.10
N LYS A 194 27.10 -1.10 12.14
CA LYS A 194 27.01 -0.77 10.72
C LYS A 194 25.58 -1.03 10.23
N ASP A 195 24.95 -2.11 10.68
CA ASP A 195 23.55 -2.41 10.36
C ASP A 195 22.60 -1.36 10.93
N LEU A 196 22.85 -0.87 12.15
CA LEU A 196 22.07 0.22 12.73
C LEU A 196 22.19 1.52 11.93
N LYS A 197 23.40 1.88 11.49
CA LYS A 197 23.63 3.06 10.62
C LYS A 197 22.97 2.89 9.26
N ALA A 198 23.03 1.67 8.70
CA ALA A 198 22.34 1.35 7.46
C ALA A 198 20.83 1.45 7.64
N LEU A 199 20.27 1.00 8.77
CA LEU A 199 18.86 1.09 9.06
C LEU A 199 18.40 2.55 9.10
N ASP A 200 19.11 3.42 9.83
CA ASP A 200 18.77 4.84 9.91
C ASP A 200 18.76 5.51 8.52
N ALA A 201 19.82 5.29 7.73
CA ALA A 201 19.91 5.81 6.38
C ALA A 201 18.77 5.31 5.48
N ASN A 202 18.45 4.00 5.55
CA ASN A 202 17.38 3.41 4.76
C ASN A 202 15.98 3.81 5.23
N LEU A 203 15.76 4.06 6.52
CA LEU A 203 14.51 4.63 7.04
C LEU A 203 14.30 6.07 6.52
N GLY A 204 15.37 6.86 6.46
CA GLY A 204 15.35 8.17 5.83
C GLY A 204 15.01 8.09 4.34
N ALA A 205 15.67 7.20 3.61
CA ALA A 205 15.43 6.98 2.18
C ALA A 205 14.01 6.43 1.91
N LEU A 206 13.53 5.51 2.74
CA LEU A 206 12.18 4.94 2.69
C LEU A 206 11.11 6.03 2.91
N THR A 207 11.34 6.96 3.83
CA THR A 207 10.46 8.11 4.06
C THR A 207 10.38 9.01 2.82
N LEU A 208 11.50 9.28 2.17
CA LEU A 208 11.54 10.05 0.92
C LEU A 208 10.88 9.29 -0.23
N GLY A 209 11.16 7.99 -0.37
CA GLY A 209 10.56 7.11 -1.37
C GLY A 209 9.04 7.01 -1.24
N TRP A 210 8.51 7.01 -0.01
CA TRP A 210 7.08 7.12 0.22
C TRP A 210 6.55 8.48 -0.25
N ARG A 211 7.11 9.58 0.28
CA ARG A 211 6.62 10.95 0.05
C ARG A 211 6.68 11.36 -1.42
N ASP A 212 7.78 11.06 -2.10
CA ASP A 212 8.09 11.56 -3.44
C ASP A 212 7.93 10.49 -4.54
N GLY A 213 7.75 9.24 -4.15
CA GLY A 213 7.60 8.10 -5.06
C GLY A 213 6.21 7.48 -4.94
N PHE A 214 6.09 6.45 -4.10
CA PHE A 214 4.89 5.60 -4.04
C PHE A 214 3.61 6.39 -3.78
N ARG A 215 3.59 7.24 -2.75
CA ARG A 215 2.39 7.93 -2.29
C ARG A 215 1.74 8.81 -3.36
N PRO A 216 2.43 9.78 -4.00
CA PRO A 216 1.80 10.63 -5.01
C PRO A 216 1.33 9.84 -6.23
N ILE A 217 2.01 8.74 -6.58
CA ILE A 217 1.61 7.86 -7.67
C ILE A 217 0.31 7.12 -7.33
N ALA A 218 0.25 6.48 -6.15
CA ALA A 218 -0.95 5.79 -5.68
C ALA A 218 -2.13 6.77 -5.48
N GLU A 219 -1.90 7.94 -4.88
CA GLU A 219 -2.93 8.96 -4.73
C GLU A 219 -3.47 9.41 -6.09
N ARG A 220 -2.58 9.56 -7.09
CA ARG A 220 -3.00 9.93 -8.45
C ARG A 220 -3.81 8.82 -9.10
N ALA A 221 -3.38 7.57 -9.03
CA ALA A 221 -4.10 6.45 -9.65
C ALA A 221 -5.51 6.29 -9.05
N ILE A 222 -5.65 6.42 -7.72
CA ILE A 222 -6.89 6.11 -6.99
C ILE A 222 -7.84 7.32 -6.90
N PHE A 223 -7.32 8.54 -6.76
CA PHE A 223 -8.14 9.72 -6.42
C PHE A 223 -8.19 10.81 -7.48
N ARG A 224 -7.50 10.66 -8.61
CA ARG A 224 -7.46 11.70 -9.67
C ARG A 224 -8.84 12.09 -10.16
N ASP A 225 -9.68 11.10 -10.42
CA ASP A 225 -10.91 11.30 -11.18
C ASP A 225 -12.15 11.15 -10.32
N ARG A 226 -13.29 11.49 -10.93
CA ARG A 226 -14.56 11.17 -10.33
C ARG A 226 -14.70 9.64 -10.17
N PRO A 227 -15.45 9.20 -9.14
CA PRO A 227 -15.60 7.77 -8.83
C PRO A 227 -15.98 6.87 -10.00
N ASP A 228 -16.91 7.34 -10.84
CA ASP A 228 -17.39 6.65 -12.04
C ASP A 228 -16.29 6.43 -13.08
N VAL A 229 -15.40 7.41 -13.23
CA VAL A 229 -14.31 7.36 -14.22
C VAL A 229 -13.20 6.42 -13.77
N PHE A 230 -12.85 6.41 -12.48
CA PHE A 230 -11.87 5.46 -11.93
C PHE A 230 -12.34 4.01 -12.09
N ALA A 231 -13.59 3.74 -11.72
CA ALA A 231 -14.16 2.40 -11.84
C ALA A 231 -14.23 1.93 -13.31
N ALA A 232 -14.57 2.83 -14.24
CA ALA A 232 -14.57 2.53 -15.67
C ALA A 232 -13.18 2.15 -16.20
N ARG A 233 -12.12 2.88 -15.81
CA ARG A 233 -10.75 2.54 -16.22
C ARG A 233 -10.29 1.20 -15.68
N LEU A 234 -10.57 0.92 -14.39
CA LEU A 234 -10.27 -0.39 -13.83
C LEU A 234 -11.04 -1.50 -14.56
N ALA A 235 -12.31 -1.26 -14.91
CA ALA A 235 -13.11 -2.23 -15.67
C ALA A 235 -12.50 -2.49 -17.06
N ASP A 236 -12.06 -1.43 -17.76
CA ASP A 236 -11.37 -1.55 -19.03
C ASP A 236 -10.05 -2.32 -18.90
N GLY A 237 -9.25 -2.05 -17.87
CA GLY A 237 -8.02 -2.80 -17.59
C GLY A 237 -8.27 -4.29 -17.29
N VAL A 238 -9.29 -4.61 -16.48
CA VAL A 238 -9.68 -6.01 -16.20
C VAL A 238 -10.16 -6.70 -17.49
N LYS A 239 -10.96 -6.01 -18.30
CA LYS A 239 -11.43 -6.49 -19.59
C LYS A 239 -10.29 -6.79 -20.57
N GLU A 240 -9.27 -5.95 -20.62
CA GLU A 240 -8.07 -6.19 -21.42
C GLU A 240 -7.33 -7.46 -20.97
N ILE A 241 -7.12 -7.63 -19.66
CA ILE A 241 -6.50 -8.83 -19.09
C ILE A 241 -7.30 -10.09 -19.47
N CYS A 242 -8.63 -10.06 -19.30
CA CYS A 242 -9.50 -11.17 -19.62
C CYS A 242 -9.48 -11.56 -21.11
N ARG A 243 -9.44 -10.57 -22.01
CA ARG A 243 -9.36 -10.82 -23.45
C ARG A 243 -8.03 -11.44 -23.87
N ALA A 244 -6.92 -10.98 -23.28
CA ALA A 244 -5.61 -11.56 -23.52
C ALA A 244 -5.60 -13.06 -23.16
N ARG A 245 -6.15 -13.39 -21.99
CA ARG A 245 -6.24 -14.79 -21.51
C ARG A 245 -7.12 -15.69 -22.37
N LEU A 246 -8.25 -15.17 -22.88
CA LEU A 246 -9.13 -15.91 -23.80
C LEU A 246 -8.44 -16.21 -25.13
N THR A 247 -7.68 -15.24 -25.67
CA THR A 247 -6.95 -15.40 -26.94
C THR A 247 -5.88 -16.49 -26.81
N CYS A 248 -5.14 -16.53 -25.69
CA CYS A 248 -4.17 -17.60 -25.41
C CYS A 248 -4.84 -18.97 -25.21
N SER A 249 -6.07 -19.01 -24.70
CA SER A 249 -6.81 -20.27 -24.49
C SER A 249 -7.38 -20.82 -25.80
N SER A 250 -7.83 -19.97 -26.73
CA SER A 250 -8.37 -20.38 -28.03
C SER A 250 -7.31 -20.89 -29.02
N ASP A 251 -6.07 -20.42 -28.89
CA ASP A 251 -4.96 -20.83 -29.76
C ASP A 251 -4.27 -22.14 -29.27
N SER A 252 -4.69 -22.69 -28.13
CA SER A 252 -4.05 -23.83 -27.46
C SER A 252 -4.56 -25.23 -27.87
N LEU A 253 -5.46 -25.34 -28.86
CA LEU A 253 -5.97 -26.66 -29.28
C LEU A 253 -4.95 -27.51 -30.07
N ASP A 254 -3.79 -26.97 -30.47
CA ASP A 254 -2.78 -27.70 -31.26
C ASP A 254 -1.29 -27.49 -30.83
N ALA A 255 -0.98 -26.89 -29.68
CA ALA A 255 0.41 -26.73 -29.23
C ALA A 255 0.61 -26.97 -27.72
N PRO A 256 1.69 -27.67 -27.30
CA PRO A 256 1.98 -27.88 -25.89
C PRO A 256 2.33 -26.54 -25.23
N MET A 257 1.73 -26.34 -24.05
CA MET A 257 1.83 -25.15 -23.20
C MET A 257 3.25 -24.59 -23.11
N ASP A 258 3.42 -23.38 -23.63
CA ASP A 258 4.46 -22.44 -23.22
C ASP A 258 3.84 -21.04 -23.21
N CYS A 259 3.27 -20.69 -22.06
CA CYS A 259 2.69 -19.37 -21.80
C CYS A 259 3.42 -18.74 -20.61
N GLY A 260 4.71 -18.44 -20.80
CA GLY A 260 5.49 -17.50 -19.99
C GLY A 260 5.97 -17.99 -18.63
N ASP A 261 7.30 -18.15 -18.51
CA ASP A 261 8.05 -18.17 -17.24
C ASP A 261 7.93 -16.85 -16.46
#